data_AF-A0A0N4TDV0-F1
#
_entry.id   AF-A0A0N4TDV0-F1
#
_cell.length_a   1.000
_cell.length_b   1.000
_cell.length_c   1.000
_cell.angle_alpha   90.00
_cell.angle_beta   90.00
_cell.angle_gamma   90.00
#
_symmetry.space_group_name_H-M   'P 1'
#
loop_
_entity.id
_entity.type
_entity.pdbx_description
1 polymer ?
#
loop_
_entity_poly.entity_id
_entity_poly.type
_entity_poly.pdbx_seq_one_letter_code
_entity_poly.pdbx_strand_id
1 'polypeptide(L)'
;MDFVDKFLDEYKGFSKFALVWLAKIAHNSASGLYRADKYFSKFFRKNVENLNNSFLFVMGDHGLRFGRLRRTGTGYNEDNNPLLMVAVPQYLRSNEQLILNLKSNSRRHTSQYDIYATLYDIARYARKESFQNWDEHDFSEELGKVRGGIRARSLLRPIQYDRTCEEMEIPDQFCICEKQWHTIDIHDENVMKAAQFTVNAINNFLKKKGAGEKCEILHLKEVIISI
;
A
#
# COMPACT_ATOMS: atom_id res chain seq x y z
N MET A 1 13.95 0.99 20.76
CA MET A 1 14.02 -0.10 19.78
C MET A 1 15.00 -1.17 20.27
N ASP A 2 15.06 -1.36 21.59
CA ASP A 2 16.22 -1.97 22.25
C ASP A 2 16.24 -3.48 22.08
N PHE A 3 15.07 -4.08 21.86
CA PHE A 3 14.96 -5.50 21.50
C PHE A 3 15.58 -5.78 20.12
N VAL A 4 15.31 -4.93 19.12
CA VAL A 4 15.85 -5.10 17.77
C VAL A 4 17.35 -4.92 17.76
N ASP A 5 17.82 -3.92 18.51
CA ASP A 5 19.24 -3.66 18.74
C ASP A 5 19.96 -4.91 19.29
N LYS A 6 19.44 -5.53 20.35
CA LYS A 6 19.96 -6.81 20.88
C LYS A 6 19.86 -7.95 19.85
N PHE A 7 18.73 -8.08 19.17
CA PHE A 7 18.53 -9.11 18.15
C PHE A 7 19.55 -9.01 17.00
N LEU A 8 19.91 -7.80 16.58
CA LEU A 8 20.92 -7.57 15.56
C LEU A 8 22.31 -8.01 16.03
N ASP A 9 22.64 -7.74 17.30
CA ASP A 9 23.95 -8.04 17.91
C ASP A 9 24.15 -9.53 18.23
N GLU A 10 23.12 -10.24 18.70
CA GLU A 10 23.22 -11.63 19.13
C GLU A 10 23.35 -12.61 17.96
N TYR A 11 22.60 -12.41 16.87
CA TYR A 11 22.50 -13.39 15.78
C TYR A 11 23.46 -13.09 14.61
N LYS A 12 24.73 -12.85 14.86
CA LYS A 12 25.73 -12.61 13.79
C LYS A 12 25.90 -13.83 12.89
N GLY A 13 26.06 -13.61 11.59
CA GLY A 13 26.25 -14.68 10.59
C GLY A 13 24.96 -15.36 10.09
N PHE A 14 23.80 -15.07 10.69
CA PHE A 14 22.51 -15.59 10.24
C PHE A 14 21.73 -14.55 9.43
N SER A 15 20.95 -15.00 8.44
CA SER A 15 19.93 -14.17 7.80
C SER A 15 18.84 -13.79 8.81
N LYS A 16 18.53 -12.51 8.90
CA LYS A 16 17.57 -11.95 9.85
C LYS A 16 16.36 -11.36 9.13
N PHE A 17 15.20 -11.45 9.75
CA PHE A 17 14.02 -10.68 9.38
C PHE A 17 13.45 -10.05 10.65
N ALA A 18 13.27 -8.73 10.64
CA ALA A 18 12.72 -7.99 11.77
C ALA A 18 11.65 -7.01 11.26
N LEU A 19 10.48 -7.03 11.90
CA LEU A 19 9.40 -6.09 11.68
C LEU A 19 9.16 -5.30 12.97
N VAL A 20 9.19 -3.97 12.86
CA VAL A 20 8.93 -3.06 13.99
C VAL A 20 7.68 -2.23 13.68
N TRP A 21 6.59 -2.53 14.37
CA TRP A 21 5.33 -1.81 14.18
C TRP A 21 5.11 -0.76 15.28
N LEU A 22 5.26 0.52 14.94
CA LEU A 22 5.21 1.62 15.89
C LEU A 22 3.86 2.36 15.85
N ALA A 23 2.83 1.71 16.39
CA ALA A 23 1.43 2.12 16.21
C ALA A 23 1.05 3.53 16.72
N LYS A 24 1.76 4.10 17.71
CA LYS A 24 1.33 5.32 18.41
C LYS A 24 2.09 6.60 18.05
N ILE A 25 3.20 6.49 17.33
CA ILE A 25 4.15 7.60 17.20
C ILE A 25 3.54 8.80 16.47
N ALA A 26 2.80 8.54 15.39
CA ALA A 26 2.20 9.55 14.52
C ALA A 26 0.66 9.45 14.41
N HIS A 27 0.04 8.52 15.14
CA HIS A 27 -1.34 8.10 14.86
C HIS A 27 -2.38 9.24 14.96
N ASN A 28 -2.20 10.14 15.94
CA ASN A 28 -3.20 11.17 16.27
C ASN A 28 -2.81 12.58 15.85
N SER A 29 -1.57 12.79 15.35
CA SER A 29 -1.08 14.13 15.00
C SER A 29 0.06 14.04 13.99
N ALA A 30 0.03 14.93 13.00
CA ALA A 30 1.11 15.12 12.04
C ALA A 30 2.44 15.45 12.73
N SER A 31 2.41 16.17 13.85
CA SER A 31 3.62 16.52 14.62
C SER A 31 4.15 15.38 15.49
N GLY A 32 3.45 14.24 15.55
CA GLY A 32 3.85 13.12 16.40
C GLY A 32 5.23 12.55 16.06
N LEU A 33 5.59 12.53 14.77
CA LEU A 33 6.86 12.02 14.25
C LEU A 33 8.08 12.78 14.77
N TYR A 34 7.99 14.10 14.97
CA TYR A 34 9.14 14.91 15.44
C TYR A 34 9.70 14.42 16.78
N ARG A 35 8.85 13.84 17.64
CA ARG A 35 9.26 13.29 18.94
C ARG A 35 10.07 12.00 18.80
N ALA A 36 9.92 11.28 17.68
CA ALA A 36 10.61 10.02 17.43
C ALA A 36 11.90 10.18 16.63
N ASP A 37 12.10 11.30 15.93
CA ASP A 37 13.24 11.53 15.03
C ASP A 37 14.59 11.22 15.70
N LYS A 38 14.84 11.78 16.89
CA LYS A 38 16.06 11.51 17.67
C LYS A 38 16.26 10.03 17.97
N TYR A 39 15.19 9.28 18.21
CA TYR A 39 15.26 7.84 18.52
C TYR A 39 15.56 7.01 17.27
N PHE A 40 14.97 7.33 16.13
CA PHE A 40 15.31 6.71 14.84
C PHE A 40 16.76 7.01 14.46
N SER A 41 17.17 8.28 14.51
CA SER A 41 18.54 8.69 14.24
C SER A 41 19.55 7.95 15.12
N LYS A 42 19.30 7.87 16.43
CA LYS A 42 20.16 7.11 17.37
C LYS A 42 20.22 5.63 17.02
N PHE A 43 19.08 5.00 16.71
CA PHE A 43 19.02 3.58 16.37
C PHE A 43 19.79 3.25 15.09
N PHE A 44 19.55 3.99 14.00
CA PHE A 44 20.21 3.74 12.72
C PHE A 44 21.70 4.04 12.75
N ARG A 45 22.13 5.12 13.45
CA ARG A 45 23.56 5.41 13.62
C ARG A 45 24.26 4.31 14.43
N LYS A 46 23.63 3.84 15.51
CA LYS A 46 24.19 2.75 16.33
C LYS A 46 24.33 1.45 15.52
N ASN A 47 23.34 1.14 14.68
CA ASN A 47 23.25 -0.12 13.95
C ASN A 47 23.73 -0.05 12.51
N VAL A 48 24.53 0.96 12.13
CA VAL A 48 24.97 1.13 10.73
C VAL A 48 25.69 -0.10 10.20
N GLU A 49 26.62 -0.66 10.99
CA GLU A 49 27.36 -1.88 10.62
C GLU A 49 26.45 -3.12 10.57
N ASN A 50 25.54 -3.26 11.55
CA ASN A 50 24.58 -4.36 11.62
C ASN A 50 23.60 -4.37 10.42
N LEU A 51 23.27 -3.18 9.90
CA LEU A 51 22.32 -3.00 8.80
C LEU A 51 22.99 -2.87 7.43
N ASN A 52 24.32 -2.85 7.37
CA ASN A 52 25.07 -2.55 6.15
C ASN A 52 24.76 -3.51 4.99
N ASN A 53 24.49 -4.77 5.32
CA ASN A 53 24.12 -5.82 4.37
C ASN A 53 22.60 -6.12 4.34
N SER A 54 21.76 -5.18 4.78
CA SER A 54 20.32 -5.38 4.90
C SER A 54 19.53 -4.58 3.86
N PHE A 55 18.42 -5.15 3.40
CA PHE A 55 17.33 -4.35 2.85
C PHE A 55 16.55 -3.75 4.02
N LEU A 56 16.39 -2.43 4.02
CA LEU A 56 15.68 -1.70 5.06
C LEU A 56 14.50 -0.96 4.43
N PHE A 57 13.33 -1.14 5.03
CA PHE A 57 12.09 -0.48 4.65
C PHE A 57 11.60 0.35 5.84
N VAL A 58 11.35 1.63 5.62
CA VAL A 58 10.69 2.53 6.58
C VAL A 58 9.43 3.04 5.92
N MET A 59 8.28 2.68 6.47
CA MET A 59 6.99 2.92 5.81
C MET A 59 5.88 3.25 6.79
N GLY A 60 4.88 3.98 6.30
CA GLY A 60 3.56 4.07 6.92
C GLY A 60 2.62 3.00 6.37
N ASP A 61 1.67 2.54 7.18
CA ASP A 61 0.53 1.75 6.71
C ASP A 61 -0.56 2.63 6.09
N HIS A 62 -0.65 3.88 6.54
CA HIS A 62 -1.47 4.95 6.02
C HIS A 62 -0.89 6.33 6.41
N GLY A 63 -1.42 7.41 5.85
CA GLY A 63 -1.11 8.78 6.28
C GLY A 63 -1.92 9.22 7.51
N LEU A 64 -2.17 10.52 7.69
CA LEU A 64 -2.95 10.97 8.86
C LEU A 64 -4.45 10.81 8.61
N ARG A 65 -5.05 9.75 9.17
CA ARG A 65 -6.45 9.34 8.96
C ARG A 65 -7.52 10.22 9.60
N PHE A 66 -7.15 11.19 10.44
CA PHE A 66 -8.12 11.94 11.25
C PHE A 66 -7.75 13.41 11.41
N GLY A 67 -8.71 14.19 11.88
CA GLY A 67 -8.52 15.60 12.21
C GLY A 67 -8.64 16.54 11.01
N ARG A 68 -8.29 17.81 11.23
CA ARG A 68 -8.50 18.89 10.24
C ARG A 68 -7.69 18.70 8.97
N LEU A 69 -6.46 18.19 9.07
CA LEU A 69 -5.60 17.93 7.92
C LEU A 69 -6.24 16.92 6.97
N ARG A 70 -6.74 15.79 7.50
CA ARG A 70 -7.42 14.75 6.72
C ARG A 70 -8.63 15.24 5.93
N ARG A 71 -9.30 16.30 6.41
CA ARG A 71 -10.49 16.88 5.76
C ARG A 71 -10.17 17.76 4.55
N THR A 72 -8.89 18.08 4.33
CA THR A 72 -8.44 18.79 3.12
C THR A 72 -8.27 17.80 1.96
N GLY A 73 -8.34 18.28 0.71
CA GLY A 73 -8.08 17.44 -0.47
C GLY A 73 -6.67 16.81 -0.43
N THR A 74 -5.65 17.60 -0.12
CA THR A 74 -4.28 17.10 0.06
C THR A 74 -4.19 16.06 1.16
N GLY A 75 -4.81 16.30 2.33
CA GLY A 75 -4.78 15.34 3.43
C GLY A 75 -5.56 14.06 3.15
N TYR A 76 -6.58 14.08 2.29
CA TYR A 76 -7.22 12.87 1.77
C TYR A 76 -6.23 12.06 0.93
N ASN A 77 -5.47 12.71 0.04
CA ASN A 77 -4.48 12.02 -0.81
C ASN A 77 -3.32 11.47 0.02
N GLU A 78 -2.78 12.26 0.95
CA GLU A 78 -1.67 11.86 1.84
C GLU A 78 -2.07 10.70 2.78
N ASP A 79 -3.35 10.61 3.18
CA ASP A 79 -3.85 9.45 3.92
C ASP A 79 -3.67 8.13 3.15
N ASN A 80 -3.94 8.20 1.85
CA ASN A 80 -3.88 7.06 0.93
C ASN A 80 -2.51 6.91 0.24
N ASN A 81 -1.56 7.81 0.51
CA ASN A 81 -0.21 7.81 -0.06
C ASN A 81 0.86 7.84 1.05
N PRO A 82 0.96 6.78 1.88
CA PRO A 82 1.93 6.76 2.97
C PRO A 82 3.37 6.76 2.47
N LEU A 83 4.27 7.32 3.30
CA LEU A 83 5.71 7.28 3.05
C LEU A 83 6.20 5.84 2.89
N LEU A 84 7.09 5.63 1.92
CA LEU A 84 7.93 4.45 1.79
C LEU A 84 9.37 4.90 1.48
N MET A 85 10.30 4.49 2.34
CA MET A 85 11.74 4.64 2.11
C MET A 85 12.38 3.26 2.07
N VAL A 86 13.22 3.05 1.06
CA VAL A 86 13.95 1.79 0.84
C VAL A 86 15.44 2.08 0.81
N ALA A 87 16.21 1.34 1.61
CA ALA A 87 17.66 1.26 1.48
C ALA A 87 18.06 -0.18 1.16
N VAL A 88 18.98 -0.35 0.22
CA VAL A 88 19.50 -1.64 -0.19
C VAL A 88 20.86 -1.93 0.48
N PRO A 89 21.26 -3.21 0.59
CA PRO A 89 22.59 -3.61 1.05
C PRO A 89 23.70 -2.83 0.35
N GLN A 90 24.74 -2.42 1.08
CA GLN A 90 25.81 -1.57 0.54
C GLN A 90 26.47 -2.16 -0.70
N TYR A 91 26.74 -3.46 -0.70
CA TYR A 91 27.35 -4.15 -1.84
C TYR A 91 26.47 -4.17 -3.11
N LEU A 92 25.16 -3.96 -2.97
CA LEU A 92 24.23 -3.86 -4.11
C LEU A 92 24.08 -2.43 -4.63
N ARG A 93 24.57 -1.41 -3.92
CA ARG A 93 24.40 0.00 -4.31
C ARG A 93 25.20 0.40 -5.56
N SER A 94 26.21 -0.38 -5.92
CA SER A 94 26.96 -0.20 -7.17
C SER A 94 26.31 -0.88 -8.37
N ASN A 95 25.23 -1.66 -8.17
CA ASN A 95 24.49 -2.26 -9.28
C ASN A 95 23.60 -1.20 -9.95
N GLU A 96 24.00 -0.72 -11.13
CA GLU A 96 23.32 0.37 -11.82
C GLU A 96 21.87 0.03 -12.19
N GLN A 97 21.60 -1.20 -12.64
CA GLN A 97 20.26 -1.65 -13.02
C GLN A 97 19.31 -1.64 -11.82
N LEU A 98 19.71 -2.22 -10.69
CA LEU A 98 18.91 -2.22 -9.46
C LEU A 98 18.57 -0.79 -9.01
N ILE A 99 19.58 0.09 -8.97
CA ILE A 99 19.39 1.48 -8.54
C ILE A 99 18.52 2.25 -9.54
N LEU A 100 18.65 2.00 -10.84
CA LEU A 100 17.80 2.58 -11.86
C LEU A 100 16.34 2.12 -11.72
N ASN A 101 16.12 0.82 -11.49
CA ASN A 101 14.78 0.26 -11.24
C ASN A 101 14.14 0.94 -10.03
N LEU A 102 14.83 0.99 -8.89
CA LEU A 102 14.32 1.63 -7.67
C LEU A 102 13.99 3.11 -7.86
N LYS A 103 14.86 3.88 -8.54
CA LYS A 103 14.64 5.30 -8.84
C LYS A 103 13.50 5.55 -9.82
N SER A 104 13.28 4.61 -10.74
CA SER A 104 12.18 4.71 -11.71
C SER A 104 10.86 4.34 -11.05
N ASN A 105 10.84 3.25 -10.29
CA ASN A 105 9.69 2.74 -9.55
C ASN A 105 9.24 3.68 -8.42
N SER A 106 10.14 4.48 -7.83
CA SER A 106 9.76 5.49 -6.84
C SER A 106 8.87 6.61 -7.40
N ARG A 107 8.74 6.70 -8.73
CA ARG A 107 7.83 7.60 -9.44
C ARG A 107 6.64 6.88 -10.08
N ARG A 108 6.44 5.60 -9.77
CA ARG A 108 5.33 4.79 -10.29
C ARG A 108 4.21 4.65 -9.27
N HIS A 109 3.00 4.40 -9.77
CA HIS A 109 1.91 3.97 -8.92
C HIS A 109 2.17 2.56 -8.37
N THR A 110 2.38 2.49 -7.05
CA THR A 110 2.73 1.27 -6.31
C THR A 110 1.81 1.09 -5.12
N SER A 111 1.72 -0.14 -4.61
CA SER A 111 0.88 -0.50 -3.47
C SER A 111 1.62 -1.41 -2.49
N GLN A 112 0.96 -1.68 -1.37
CA GLN A 112 1.45 -2.64 -0.38
C GLN A 112 1.61 -4.06 -0.94
N TYR A 113 0.90 -4.40 -2.03
CA TYR A 113 1.11 -5.68 -2.72
C TYR A 113 2.48 -5.76 -3.39
N ASP A 114 3.01 -4.63 -3.89
CA ASP A 114 4.35 -4.56 -4.47
C ASP A 114 5.44 -4.74 -3.41
N ILE A 115 5.20 -4.23 -2.19
CA ILE A 115 6.09 -4.49 -1.05
C ILE A 115 6.10 -5.99 -0.71
N TYR A 116 4.94 -6.65 -0.70
CA TYR A 116 4.87 -8.10 -0.52
C TYR A 116 5.66 -8.85 -1.60
N ALA A 117 5.48 -8.51 -2.88
CA ALA A 117 6.24 -9.11 -3.98
C ALA A 117 7.75 -8.83 -3.85
N THR A 118 8.13 -7.63 -3.40
CA THR A 118 9.53 -7.27 -3.16
C THR A 118 10.17 -8.14 -2.08
N LEU A 119 9.47 -8.36 -0.95
CA LEU A 119 9.96 -9.22 0.12
C LEU A 119 10.05 -10.68 -0.33
N TYR A 120 9.08 -11.14 -1.13
CA TYR A 120 9.09 -12.47 -1.71
C TYR A 120 10.27 -12.65 -2.68
N ASP A 121 10.51 -11.68 -3.56
CA ASP A 121 11.64 -11.62 -4.48
C ASP A 121 12.98 -11.74 -3.74
N ILE A 122 13.20 -10.89 -2.72
CA ILE A 122 14.40 -10.93 -1.87
C ILE A 122 14.59 -12.32 -1.25
N ALA A 123 13.53 -12.91 -0.71
CA ALA A 123 13.61 -14.18 0.02
C ALA A 123 13.80 -15.39 -0.91
N ARG A 124 13.34 -15.32 -2.16
CA ARG A 124 13.25 -16.45 -3.08
C ARG A 124 14.05 -16.22 -4.36
N TYR A 125 13.56 -15.36 -5.24
CA TYR A 125 14.07 -15.24 -6.61
C TYR A 125 15.43 -14.54 -6.64
N ALA A 126 15.52 -13.30 -6.16
CA ALA A 126 16.80 -12.57 -6.11
C ALA A 126 17.86 -13.36 -5.35
N ARG A 127 17.49 -14.05 -4.26
CA ARG A 127 18.40 -14.94 -3.53
C ARG A 127 18.89 -16.12 -4.36
N LYS A 128 18.00 -16.79 -5.11
CA LYS A 128 18.35 -17.91 -6.00
C LYS A 128 19.36 -17.47 -7.06
N GLU A 129 19.18 -16.28 -7.61
CA GLU A 129 20.08 -15.66 -8.60
C GLU A 129 21.28 -14.94 -7.97
N SER A 130 21.58 -15.19 -6.69
CA SER A 130 22.71 -14.57 -5.96
C SER A 130 22.75 -13.03 -6.05
N PHE A 131 21.58 -12.40 -6.16
CA PHE A 131 21.37 -10.96 -6.30
C PHE A 131 22.08 -10.34 -7.52
N GLN A 132 22.23 -11.10 -8.60
CA GLN A 132 22.88 -10.66 -9.84
C GLN A 132 21.90 -10.27 -10.96
N ASN A 133 20.63 -10.67 -10.86
CA ASN A 133 19.62 -10.43 -11.90
C ASN A 133 18.44 -9.58 -11.38
N TRP A 134 18.22 -8.44 -12.05
CA TRP A 134 17.17 -7.45 -11.75
C TRP A 134 16.25 -7.18 -12.94
N ASP A 135 16.22 -8.09 -13.92
CA ASP A 135 15.29 -8.06 -15.03
C ASP A 135 13.84 -8.23 -14.55
N GLU A 136 12.89 -8.01 -15.45
CA GLU A 136 11.49 -8.27 -15.16
C GLU A 136 11.27 -9.73 -14.74
N HIS A 137 10.37 -9.94 -13.78
CA HIS A 137 9.94 -11.27 -13.36
C HIS A 137 8.43 -11.28 -13.17
N ASP A 138 7.76 -12.22 -13.84
CA ASP A 138 6.33 -12.49 -13.67
C ASP A 138 6.16 -13.47 -12.50
N PHE A 139 5.53 -13.01 -11.41
CA PHE A 139 5.29 -13.84 -10.22
C PHE A 139 4.03 -14.72 -10.34
N SER A 140 3.45 -14.85 -11.54
CA SER A 140 2.22 -15.61 -11.80
C SER A 140 2.32 -17.08 -11.40
N GLU A 141 3.50 -17.70 -11.53
CA GLU A 141 3.71 -19.10 -11.15
C GLU A 141 3.68 -19.25 -9.62
N GLU A 142 4.20 -18.27 -8.89
CA GLU A 142 4.36 -18.34 -7.44
C GLU A 142 3.14 -17.82 -6.68
N LEU A 143 2.48 -16.78 -7.20
CA LEU A 143 1.40 -16.06 -6.51
C LEU A 143 0.05 -16.21 -7.22
N GLY A 144 0.02 -16.88 -8.38
CA GLY A 144 -1.15 -17.03 -9.23
C GLY A 144 -1.33 -15.87 -10.23
N LYS A 145 -2.06 -16.13 -11.31
CA LYS A 145 -2.19 -15.21 -12.46
C LYS A 145 -2.63 -13.78 -12.10
N VAL A 146 -3.57 -13.64 -11.17
CA VAL A 146 -4.06 -12.32 -10.76
C VAL A 146 -3.05 -11.62 -9.85
N ARG A 147 -2.66 -12.29 -8.75
CA ARG A 147 -1.83 -11.65 -7.71
C ARG A 147 -0.41 -11.41 -8.17
N GLY A 148 0.19 -12.37 -8.87
CA GLY A 148 1.58 -12.33 -9.31
C GLY A 148 1.81 -11.75 -10.70
N GLY A 149 0.78 -11.78 -11.58
CA GLY A 149 0.90 -11.26 -12.93
C GLY A 149 0.68 -9.74 -13.02
N ILE A 150 -0.43 -9.26 -12.45
CA ILE A 150 -0.85 -7.85 -12.63
C ILE A 150 -0.70 -7.08 -11.31
N ARG A 151 -1.26 -7.62 -10.22
CA ARG A 151 -1.45 -6.88 -8.98
C ARG A 151 -0.16 -6.48 -8.28
N ALA A 152 0.77 -7.43 -8.14
CA ALA A 152 1.98 -7.26 -7.35
C ALA A 152 3.23 -7.36 -8.24
N ARG A 153 4.10 -6.35 -8.17
CA ARG A 153 5.41 -6.32 -8.84
C ARG A 153 6.49 -5.95 -7.83
N SER A 154 7.65 -6.60 -7.92
CA SER A 154 8.80 -6.26 -7.05
C SER A 154 9.32 -4.86 -7.36
N LEU A 155 9.55 -4.05 -6.34
CA LEU A 155 10.14 -2.71 -6.45
C LEU A 155 11.61 -2.75 -6.89
N LEU A 156 12.25 -3.92 -6.86
CA LEU A 156 13.65 -4.13 -7.29
C LEU A 156 13.76 -4.43 -8.80
N ARG A 157 12.62 -4.67 -9.46
CA ARG A 157 12.49 -5.02 -10.88
C ARG A 157 11.77 -3.90 -11.63
N PRO A 158 11.94 -3.75 -12.94
CA PRO A 158 11.30 -2.65 -13.67
C PRO A 158 9.77 -2.74 -13.59
N ILE A 159 9.10 -1.66 -13.17
CA ILE A 159 7.66 -1.47 -13.33
C ILE A 159 7.44 -0.60 -14.56
N GLN A 160 7.07 -1.25 -15.66
CA GLN A 160 7.10 -0.65 -17.00
C GLN A 160 6.08 0.49 -17.21
N TYR A 161 4.96 0.48 -16.49
CA TYR A 161 3.87 1.45 -16.64
C TYR A 161 3.14 1.69 -15.31
N ASP A 162 2.36 2.78 -15.26
CA ASP A 162 1.49 3.11 -14.13
C ASP A 162 0.20 2.30 -14.22
N ARG A 163 0.11 1.27 -13.38
CA ARG A 163 -1.08 0.41 -13.27
C ARG A 163 -2.22 1.20 -12.63
N THR A 164 -3.44 0.95 -13.09
CA THR A 164 -4.67 1.47 -12.51
C THR A 164 -4.93 0.87 -11.13
N CYS A 165 -5.75 1.53 -10.31
CA CYS A 165 -6.23 0.95 -9.05
C CYS A 165 -6.95 -0.38 -9.25
N GLU A 166 -7.68 -0.55 -10.36
CA GLU A 166 -8.38 -1.79 -10.69
C GLU A 166 -7.40 -2.94 -10.97
N GLU A 167 -6.38 -2.72 -11.82
CA GLU A 167 -5.31 -3.70 -12.08
C GLU A 167 -4.58 -4.12 -10.80
N MET A 168 -4.43 -3.18 -9.86
CA MET A 168 -3.77 -3.40 -8.57
C MET A 168 -4.73 -3.89 -7.48
N GLU A 169 -6.01 -4.13 -7.79
CA GLU A 169 -7.08 -4.45 -6.85
C GLU A 169 -7.11 -3.52 -5.62
N ILE A 170 -6.75 -2.24 -5.80
CA ILE A 170 -6.86 -1.20 -4.78
C ILE A 170 -8.34 -0.80 -4.69
N PRO A 171 -8.98 -0.95 -3.52
CA PRO A 171 -10.37 -0.53 -3.34
C PRO A 171 -10.54 0.96 -3.63
N ASP A 172 -11.68 1.33 -4.23
CA ASP A 172 -11.96 2.70 -4.67
C ASP A 172 -11.76 3.77 -3.59
N GLN A 173 -12.09 3.46 -2.33
CA GLN A 173 -11.91 4.39 -1.21
C GLN A 173 -10.45 4.69 -0.85
N PHE A 174 -9.51 3.86 -1.31
CA PHE A 174 -8.06 4.04 -1.11
C PHE A 174 -7.33 4.42 -2.40
N CYS A 175 -8.03 4.45 -3.53
CA CYS A 175 -7.45 4.84 -4.81
C CYS A 175 -7.11 6.34 -4.82
N ILE A 176 -5.85 6.65 -5.14
CA ILE A 176 -5.37 8.04 -5.26
C ILE A 176 -5.43 8.59 -6.68
N CYS A 177 -5.77 7.76 -7.67
CA CYS A 177 -5.95 8.22 -9.04
C CYS A 177 -7.09 9.24 -9.10
N GLU A 178 -6.83 10.41 -9.66
CA GLU A 178 -7.86 11.42 -9.85
C GLU A 178 -8.92 10.91 -10.82
N LYS A 179 -10.15 10.76 -10.31
CA LYS A 179 -11.32 10.43 -11.14
C LYS A 179 -11.97 11.71 -11.61
N GLN A 180 -12.12 11.88 -12.92
CA GLN A 180 -12.95 12.93 -13.47
C GLN A 180 -14.41 12.47 -13.43
N TRP A 181 -15.19 13.13 -12.57
CA TRP A 181 -16.62 12.88 -12.48
C TRP A 181 -17.36 13.88 -13.36
N HIS A 182 -18.29 13.37 -14.17
CA HIS A 182 -19.18 14.19 -14.97
C HIS A 182 -20.59 14.09 -14.41
N THR A 183 -21.27 15.23 -14.30
CA THR A 183 -22.68 15.25 -13.95
C THR A 183 -23.47 14.60 -15.08
N ILE A 184 -24.29 13.62 -14.74
CA ILE A 184 -25.24 12.97 -15.63
C ILE A 184 -26.66 13.33 -15.21
N ASP A 185 -27.58 13.35 -16.17
CA ASP A 185 -28.98 13.66 -15.93
C ASP A 185 -29.60 12.63 -14.96
N ILE A 186 -30.39 13.09 -13.98
CA ILE A 186 -31.03 12.19 -13.00
C ILE A 186 -32.06 11.25 -13.61
N HIS A 187 -32.56 11.59 -14.81
CA HIS A 187 -33.48 10.78 -15.60
C HIS A 187 -32.75 9.87 -16.59
N ASP A 188 -31.42 9.88 -16.63
CA ASP A 188 -30.64 8.94 -17.42
C ASP A 188 -30.97 7.49 -17.00
N GLU A 189 -31.11 6.61 -17.98
CA GLU A 189 -31.46 5.21 -17.75
C GLU A 189 -30.46 4.52 -16.81
N ASN A 190 -29.17 4.85 -16.89
CA ASN A 190 -28.14 4.29 -16.03
C ASN A 190 -28.27 4.78 -14.59
N VAL A 191 -28.66 6.04 -14.37
CA VAL A 191 -28.94 6.58 -13.03
C VAL A 191 -30.11 5.84 -12.40
N MET A 192 -31.20 5.67 -13.13
CA MET A 192 -32.38 4.95 -12.64
C MET A 192 -32.06 3.47 -12.36
N LYS A 193 -31.30 2.81 -13.23
CA LYS A 193 -30.82 1.43 -13.01
C LYS A 193 -29.94 1.32 -11.76
N ALA A 194 -28.99 2.25 -11.58
CA ALA A 194 -28.10 2.27 -10.41
C ALA A 194 -28.87 2.51 -9.10
N ALA A 195 -29.83 3.44 -9.11
CA ALA A 195 -30.70 3.71 -7.98
C ALA A 195 -31.55 2.48 -7.62
N GLN A 196 -32.17 1.84 -8.62
CA GLN A 196 -32.97 0.63 -8.42
C GLN A 196 -32.12 -0.53 -7.91
N PHE A 197 -30.90 -0.70 -8.45
CA PHE A 197 -29.95 -1.70 -7.98
C PHE A 197 -29.60 -1.49 -6.51
N THR A 198 -29.36 -0.24 -6.09
CA THR A 198 -29.05 0.10 -4.70
C THR A 198 -30.19 -0.28 -3.76
N VAL A 199 -31.44 0.10 -4.09
CA VAL A 199 -32.63 -0.26 -3.31
C VAL A 199 -32.76 -1.78 -3.19
N ASN A 200 -32.59 -2.50 -4.32
CA ASN A 200 -32.65 -3.96 -4.34
C ASN A 200 -31.53 -4.59 -3.48
N ALA A 201 -30.32 -4.04 -3.51
CA ALA A 201 -29.19 -4.50 -2.71
C ALA A 201 -29.46 -4.35 -1.20
N ILE A 202 -30.06 -3.23 -0.78
CA ILE A 202 -30.46 -2.99 0.61
C ILE A 202 -31.52 -4.00 1.05
N ASN A 203 -32.59 -4.18 0.25
CA ASN A 203 -33.63 -5.16 0.54
C ASN A 203 -33.06 -6.58 0.66
N ASN A 204 -32.16 -6.97 -0.25
CA ASN A 204 -31.50 -8.27 -0.22
C ASN A 204 -30.60 -8.44 1.02
N PHE A 205 -29.87 -7.39 1.41
CA PHE A 205 -29.07 -7.40 2.63
C PHE A 205 -29.94 -7.60 3.88
N LEU A 206 -31.03 -6.82 4.01
CA LEU A 206 -31.97 -6.93 5.13
C LEU A 206 -32.61 -8.32 5.21
N LYS A 207 -33.03 -8.87 4.07
CA LYS A 207 -33.56 -10.23 3.97
C LYS A 207 -32.53 -11.27 4.43
N LYS A 208 -31.28 -11.19 3.96
CA LYS A 208 -30.19 -12.09 4.38
C LYS A 208 -29.87 -11.99 5.87
N LYS A 209 -30.11 -10.84 6.49
CA LYS A 209 -29.94 -10.63 7.93
C LYS A 209 -31.17 -11.02 8.77
N GLY A 210 -32.23 -11.55 8.15
CA GLY A 210 -33.45 -11.94 8.84
C GLY A 210 -34.27 -10.77 9.38
N ALA A 211 -34.08 -9.55 8.85
CA ALA A 211 -34.76 -8.35 9.32
C ALA A 211 -36.13 -8.12 8.64
N GLY A 212 -36.60 -9.06 7.81
CA GLY A 212 -37.80 -8.87 6.98
C GLY A 212 -39.11 -8.65 7.75
N GLU A 213 -39.20 -9.11 9.00
CA GLU A 213 -40.38 -8.87 9.86
C GLU A 213 -40.30 -7.53 10.62
N LYS A 214 -39.11 -6.91 10.66
CA LYS A 214 -38.85 -5.66 11.38
C LYS A 214 -38.69 -4.46 10.45
N CYS A 215 -38.49 -4.70 9.15
CA CYS A 215 -38.22 -3.67 8.15
C CYS A 215 -39.18 -3.84 6.96
N GLU A 216 -39.71 -2.73 6.46
CA GLU A 216 -40.51 -2.70 5.23
C GLU A 216 -39.63 -2.93 4.00
N ILE A 217 -40.22 -3.46 2.93
CA ILE A 217 -39.56 -3.57 1.62
C ILE A 217 -39.43 -2.17 1.03
N LEU A 218 -38.20 -1.75 0.75
CA LEU A 218 -37.94 -0.44 0.16
C LEU A 218 -38.26 -0.43 -1.33
N HIS A 219 -38.85 0.66 -1.81
CA HIS A 219 -39.13 0.89 -3.22
C HIS A 219 -38.47 2.19 -3.68
N LEU A 220 -37.90 2.21 -4.89
CA LEU A 220 -37.38 3.43 -5.47
C LEU A 220 -38.56 4.37 -5.77
N LYS A 221 -38.58 5.54 -5.14
CA LYS A 221 -39.59 6.57 -5.37
C LYS A 221 -39.18 7.52 -6.50
N GLU A 222 -38.02 8.16 -6.33
CA GLU A 222 -37.47 9.15 -7.25
C GLU A 222 -35.97 9.31 -6.97
N VAL A 223 -35.24 9.81 -7.97
CA VAL A 223 -33.85 10.26 -7.82
C VAL A 223 -33.86 11.79 -7.81
N ILE A 224 -33.27 12.40 -6.78
CA ILE A 224 -33.21 13.85 -6.61
C ILE A 224 -31.77 14.34 -6.56
N ILE A 225 -31.56 15.59 -6.95
CA ILE A 225 -30.28 16.29 -6.77
C ILE A 225 -30.29 16.91 -5.37
N SER A 226 -29.30 16.57 -4.54
CA SER A 226 -29.08 17.29 -3.28
C SER A 226 -28.34 18.59 -3.59
N ILE A 227 -29.00 19.72 -3.33
CA ILE A 227 -28.42 21.07 -3.41
C ILE A 227 -27.69 21.37 -2.09
#